data_AF-A0A5J4KPW7-F1
#
_entry.id   AF-A0A5J4KPW7-F1
#
_cell.length_a   1.000
_cell.length_b   1.000
_cell.length_c   1.000
_cell.angle_alpha   90.00
_cell.angle_beta   90.00
_cell.angle_gamma   90.00
#
_symmetry.space_group_name_H-M   'P 1'
#
loop_
_entity.id
_entity.type
_entity.pdbx_description
1 polymer ?
#
loop_
_entity_poly.entity_id
_entity_poly.type
_entity_poly.pdbx_seq_one_letter_code
_entity_poly.pdbx_strand_id
1 'polypeptide(L)'
;MHARLSYQDALSSYRTRAYLNRISWGTWIITLCSTLFWCFTACQVAQATGAHSVSAIINHILNNAIDTQASSDTALTDVLIRYGAKDNTLILQGQYWRLLTPLFLHANLLHIGLNMLNLVILGTFLERLFGHLRFLFIYLLTGIISIVASFVFAPDVISVGASGAIFGLVGAYSLFVVVHRRALPRGGLLALLWLVFIVGLNLGAGFVIANVDNYAHLGGLLSGCILGWWFTPLYRPTKEQALIDTHRLAHRWPLALLTILGTLLLVILALQLGN
;
A
#
# COMPACT_ATOMS: atom_id res chain seq x y z
N MET A 1 -28.18 -30.74 6.15
CA MET A 1 -28.18 -29.34 6.64
C MET A 1 -26.86 -29.10 7.37
N HIS A 2 -25.81 -28.66 6.67
CA HIS A 2 -24.47 -28.52 7.27
C HIS A 2 -24.44 -27.28 8.17
N ALA A 3 -24.29 -27.49 9.48
CA ALA A 3 -24.06 -26.43 10.44
C ALA A 3 -22.76 -25.69 10.05
N ARG A 4 -22.91 -24.47 9.54
CA ARG A 4 -21.78 -23.56 9.35
C ARG A 4 -21.27 -23.22 10.75
N LEU A 5 -20.08 -23.68 11.11
CA LEU A 5 -19.37 -23.18 12.29
C LEU A 5 -19.36 -21.65 12.21
N SER A 6 -19.65 -20.99 13.33
CA SER A 6 -19.55 -19.54 13.37
C SER A 6 -18.09 -19.16 13.10
N TYR A 7 -17.85 -18.04 12.43
CA TYR A 7 -16.50 -17.54 12.19
C TYR A 7 -15.74 -17.29 13.50
N GLN A 8 -16.45 -17.10 14.63
CA GLN A 8 -15.86 -17.02 15.96
C GLN A 8 -15.30 -18.36 16.44
N ASP A 9 -16.01 -19.47 16.20
CA ASP A 9 -15.51 -20.83 16.50
C ASP A 9 -14.36 -21.21 15.57
N ALA A 10 -14.47 -20.79 14.29
CA ALA A 10 -13.37 -20.94 13.35
C ALA A 10 -12.12 -20.15 13.81
N LEU A 11 -12.29 -18.89 14.20
CA LEU A 11 -11.16 -18.08 14.68
C LEU A 11 -10.59 -18.58 16.00
N SER A 12 -11.42 -19.04 16.94
CA SER A 12 -10.96 -19.49 18.25
C SER A 12 -10.14 -20.78 18.15
N SER A 13 -10.56 -21.72 17.29
CA SER A 13 -9.82 -22.96 16.99
C SER A 13 -8.59 -22.72 16.09
N TYR A 14 -8.62 -21.74 15.18
CA TYR A 14 -7.44 -21.37 14.38
C TYR A 14 -6.38 -20.63 15.22
N ARG A 15 -6.80 -19.74 16.12
CA ARG A 15 -5.94 -19.02 17.08
C ARG A 15 -5.12 -19.95 17.97
N THR A 16 -5.61 -21.16 18.25
CA THR A 16 -4.95 -22.11 19.14
C THR A 16 -3.99 -23.07 18.44
N ARG A 17 -4.02 -23.20 17.10
CA ARG A 17 -3.24 -24.26 16.41
C ARG A 17 -2.32 -23.85 15.25
N ALA A 18 -2.41 -22.67 14.64
CA ALA A 18 -1.47 -22.34 13.55
C ALA A 18 -1.28 -20.83 13.27
N TYR A 19 -0.02 -20.39 13.33
CA TYR A 19 0.58 -19.41 12.41
C TYR A 19 -0.06 -18.02 12.24
N LEU A 20 -0.69 -17.45 13.27
CA LEU A 20 -0.60 -15.99 13.45
C LEU A 20 0.81 -15.70 13.96
N ASN A 21 1.80 -15.61 13.06
CA ASN A 21 3.15 -15.18 13.42
C ASN A 21 3.02 -13.88 14.23
N ARG A 22 3.54 -13.87 15.47
CA ARG A 22 3.36 -12.74 16.41
C ARG A 22 3.80 -11.41 15.80
N ILE A 23 4.72 -11.46 14.84
CA ILE A 23 5.36 -10.31 14.22
C ILE A 23 4.94 -10.20 12.75
N SER A 24 4.38 -9.06 12.38
CA SER A 24 4.00 -8.68 11.02
C SER A 24 5.23 -8.20 10.24
N TRP A 25 6.13 -9.14 9.90
CA TRP A 25 7.45 -8.86 9.33
C TRP A 25 7.39 -8.04 8.05
N GLY A 26 6.48 -8.34 7.12
CA GLY A 26 6.34 -7.61 5.87
C GLY A 26 6.03 -6.14 6.11
N THR A 27 5.09 -5.84 7.02
CA THR A 27 4.76 -4.48 7.42
C THR A 27 5.98 -3.76 7.99
N TRP A 28 6.68 -4.38 8.95
CA TRP A 28 7.85 -3.74 9.57
C TRP A 28 9.03 -3.55 8.62
N ILE A 29 9.28 -4.50 7.71
CA ILE A 29 10.31 -4.38 6.68
C ILE A 29 9.99 -3.22 5.76
N ILE A 30 8.75 -3.13 5.25
CA ILE A 30 8.35 -2.02 4.36
C ILE A 30 8.47 -0.68 5.10
N THR A 31 8.00 -0.61 6.35
CA THR A 31 8.08 0.61 7.15
C THR A 31 9.53 1.04 7.37
N LEU A 32 10.40 0.11 7.79
CA LEU A 32 11.81 0.40 8.02
C LEU A 32 12.52 0.82 6.74
N CYS A 33 12.35 0.08 5.63
CA CYS A 33 12.94 0.42 4.34
C CYS A 33 12.50 1.80 3.86
N SER A 34 11.20 2.12 3.94
CA SER A 34 10.66 3.42 3.52
C SER A 34 11.20 4.56 4.40
N THR A 35 11.31 4.32 5.70
CA THR A 35 11.82 5.32 6.65
C THR A 35 13.31 5.58 6.43
N LEU A 36 14.11 4.53 6.27
CA LEU A 36 15.54 4.65 6.00
C LEU A 36 15.79 5.33 4.65
N PHE A 37 15.03 4.98 3.62
CA PHE A 37 15.18 5.59 2.31
C PHE A 37 14.76 7.06 2.33
N TRP A 38 13.67 7.40 3.05
CA TRP A 38 13.29 8.79 3.26
C TRP A 38 14.37 9.59 4.00
N CYS A 39 14.94 9.06 5.09
CA CYS A 39 16.05 9.72 5.80
C CYS A 39 17.22 10.00 4.87
N PHE A 40 17.57 9.03 4.02
CA PHE A 40 18.61 9.19 3.02
C PHE A 40 18.27 10.30 2.02
N THR A 41 17.08 10.29 1.41
CA THR A 41 16.68 11.34 0.45
C THR A 41 16.56 12.71 1.10
N ALA A 42 16.09 12.80 2.34
CA ALA A 42 15.98 14.06 3.07
C ALA A 42 17.35 14.69 3.34
N CYS A 43 18.37 13.87 3.64
CA CYS A 43 19.76 14.34 3.71
C CYS A 43 20.27 14.87 2.35
N GLN A 44 19.91 14.21 1.24
CA GLN A 44 20.30 14.67 -0.10
C GLN A 44 19.65 16.02 -0.45
N VAL A 45 18.39 16.22 -0.10
CA VAL A 45 17.69 17.51 -0.26
C VAL A 45 18.39 18.60 0.57
N ALA A 46 18.66 18.33 1.84
CA ALA A 46 19.34 19.29 2.72
C ALA A 46 20.74 19.67 2.18
N GLN A 47 21.49 18.71 1.66
CA GLN A 47 22.80 18.98 1.06
C GLN A 47 22.68 19.80 -0.23
N ALA A 48 21.66 19.54 -1.05
CA ALA A 48 21.39 20.30 -2.28
C ALA A 48 21.01 21.77 -2.00
N THR A 49 20.44 22.06 -0.82
CA THR A 49 20.12 23.43 -0.37
C THR A 49 21.24 24.09 0.44
N GLY A 50 22.43 23.47 0.50
CA GLY A 50 23.63 24.03 1.14
C GLY A 50 23.84 23.67 2.61
N ALA A 51 23.05 22.75 3.17
CA ALA A 51 23.25 22.26 4.53
C ALA A 51 24.39 21.23 4.57
N HIS A 52 25.56 21.65 5.07
CA HIS A 52 26.74 20.79 5.16
C HIS A 52 27.08 20.34 6.59
N SER A 53 26.46 20.94 7.63
CA SER A 53 26.63 20.51 9.02
C SER A 53 25.47 19.62 9.48
N VAL A 54 25.71 18.76 10.46
CA VAL A 54 24.67 17.87 11.04
C VAL A 54 23.49 18.69 11.60
N SER A 55 23.77 19.81 12.28
CA SER A 55 22.71 20.68 12.81
C SER A 55 21.90 21.35 11.71
N ALA A 56 22.54 21.79 10.61
CA ALA A 56 21.84 22.37 9.47
C ALA A 56 20.94 21.34 8.79
N ILE A 57 21.39 20.09 8.63
CA ILE A 57 20.58 19.00 8.07
C ILE A 57 19.37 18.71 8.95
N ILE A 58 19.56 18.58 10.27
CA ILE A 58 18.44 18.34 11.21
C ILE A 58 17.42 19.48 11.14
N ASN A 59 17.89 20.74 11.15
CA ASN A 59 17.01 21.90 11.04
C ASN A 59 16.24 21.91 9.71
N HIS A 60 16.90 21.57 8.59
CA HIS A 60 16.24 21.46 7.30
C HIS A 60 15.13 20.40 7.30
N ILE A 61 15.40 19.22 7.85
CA ILE A 61 14.43 18.12 7.93
C ILE A 61 13.22 18.51 8.78
N LEU A 62 13.45 19.15 9.94
CA LEU A 62 12.38 19.59 10.83
C LEU A 62 11.54 20.71 10.20
N ASN A 63 12.17 21.63 9.47
CA ASN A 63 11.48 22.73 8.79
C ASN A 63 10.69 22.27 7.56
N ASN A 64 11.12 21.20 6.90
CA ASN A 64 10.42 20.59 5.77
C ASN A 64 9.12 19.86 6.19
N ALA A 65 8.82 19.73 7.48
CA ALA A 65 7.74 18.88 7.98
C ALA A 65 6.33 19.19 7.44
N ILE A 66 6.04 20.45 7.05
CA ILE A 66 4.71 20.89 6.58
C ILE A 66 4.76 21.43 5.15
N ASP A 67 5.95 21.61 4.57
CA ASP A 67 6.04 22.19 3.24
C ASP A 67 5.55 21.18 2.20
N THR A 68 4.33 21.43 1.73
CA THR A 68 3.60 20.63 0.74
C THR A 68 3.77 21.21 -0.66
N GLN A 69 4.50 22.32 -0.81
CA GLN A 69 4.75 22.95 -2.09
C GLN A 69 5.97 22.34 -2.79
N ALA A 70 5.88 21.05 -3.12
CA ALA A 70 6.89 20.35 -3.93
C ALA A 70 7.14 21.04 -5.29
N SER A 71 6.20 21.85 -5.79
CA SER A 71 6.32 22.56 -7.06
C SER A 71 7.22 23.82 -7.02
N SER A 72 7.55 24.36 -5.84
CA SER A 72 8.48 25.51 -5.72
C SER A 72 9.87 25.14 -5.20
N ASP A 73 10.03 23.95 -4.60
CA ASP A 73 11.32 23.42 -4.16
C ASP A 73 11.95 22.56 -5.26
N THR A 74 12.76 23.21 -6.10
CA THR A 74 13.48 22.54 -7.20
C THR A 74 14.41 21.45 -6.69
N ALA A 75 15.04 21.65 -5.52
CA ALA A 75 15.98 20.68 -4.96
C ALA A 75 15.26 19.40 -4.50
N LEU A 76 14.09 19.52 -3.87
CA LEU A 76 13.27 18.36 -3.50
C LEU A 76 12.85 17.54 -4.71
N THR A 77 12.27 18.19 -5.72
CA THR A 77 11.79 17.51 -6.93
C THR A 77 12.94 16.80 -7.65
N ASP A 78 14.09 17.46 -7.80
CA ASP A 78 15.27 16.88 -8.45
C ASP A 78 15.78 15.63 -7.72
N VAL A 79 15.85 15.68 -6.39
CA VAL A 79 16.27 14.53 -5.57
C VAL A 79 15.26 13.38 -5.71
N LEU A 80 13.96 13.65 -5.61
CA LEU A 80 12.94 12.61 -5.76
C LEU A 80 12.98 11.96 -7.15
N ILE A 81 13.09 12.76 -8.22
CA ILE A 81 13.25 12.24 -9.59
C ILE A 81 14.54 11.43 -9.71
N ARG A 82 15.67 11.91 -9.19
CA ARG A 82 16.94 11.17 -9.22
C ARG A 82 16.83 9.79 -8.55
N TYR A 83 16.07 9.68 -7.46
CA TYR A 83 15.96 8.43 -6.69
C TYR A 83 14.76 7.56 -7.05
N GLY A 84 14.04 7.89 -8.12
CA GLY A 84 13.03 6.99 -8.70
C GLY A 84 11.58 7.38 -8.44
N ALA A 85 11.28 8.67 -8.25
CA ALA A 85 9.90 9.14 -8.33
C ALA A 85 9.31 8.80 -9.70
N LYS A 86 7.97 8.67 -9.75
CA LYS A 86 7.29 8.47 -11.02
C LYS A 86 7.47 9.73 -11.83
N ASP A 87 8.01 9.56 -13.03
CA ASP A 87 8.15 10.58 -14.06
C ASP A 87 7.82 9.90 -15.39
N ASN A 88 6.81 10.41 -16.11
CA ASN A 88 6.32 9.75 -17.32
C ASN A 88 7.39 9.72 -18.42
N THR A 89 8.11 10.82 -18.61
CA THR A 89 9.15 10.95 -19.63
C THR A 89 10.24 9.90 -19.41
N LEU A 90 10.72 9.75 -18.18
CA LEU A 90 11.76 8.77 -17.86
C LEU A 90 11.24 7.33 -17.93
N ILE A 91 9.97 7.08 -17.57
CA ILE A 91 9.35 5.76 -17.74
C ILE A 91 9.30 5.37 -19.22
N LEU A 92 8.88 6.29 -20.10
CA LEU A 92 8.83 6.08 -21.55
C LEU A 92 10.24 5.88 -22.15
N GLN A 93 11.27 6.45 -21.53
CA GLN A 93 12.68 6.20 -21.86
C GLN A 93 13.23 4.85 -21.32
N GLY A 94 12.37 4.01 -20.76
CA GLY A 94 12.73 2.65 -20.31
C GLY A 94 13.06 2.52 -18.82
N GLN A 95 12.89 3.57 -18.01
CA GLN A 95 13.10 3.50 -16.56
C GLN A 95 11.91 2.88 -15.82
N TYR A 96 11.49 1.67 -16.21
CA TYR A 96 10.27 1.01 -15.70
C TYR A 96 10.28 0.70 -14.20
N TRP A 97 11.46 0.65 -13.57
CA TRP A 97 11.60 0.56 -12.10
C TRP A 97 10.90 1.70 -11.35
N ARG A 98 10.66 2.85 -12.01
CA ARG A 98 9.82 3.97 -11.53
C ARG A 98 8.35 3.65 -11.37
N LEU A 99 7.90 2.45 -11.77
CA LEU A 99 6.56 1.94 -11.45
C LEU A 99 6.48 1.34 -10.03
N LEU A 100 7.63 1.10 -9.38
CA LEU A 100 7.71 0.47 -8.07
C LEU A 100 8.46 1.33 -7.03
N THR A 101 9.56 1.97 -7.39
CA THR A 101 10.34 2.81 -6.47
C THR A 101 9.57 3.94 -5.79
N PRO A 102 8.54 4.58 -6.42
CA PRO A 102 7.80 5.66 -5.77
C PRO A 102 7.14 5.26 -4.45
N LEU A 103 6.79 3.98 -4.27
CA LEU A 103 6.15 3.47 -3.06
C LEU A 103 7.01 3.68 -1.80
N PHE A 104 8.31 3.87 -1.95
CA PHE A 104 9.27 4.02 -0.85
C PHE A 104 9.77 5.46 -0.69
N LEU A 105 9.47 6.34 -1.65
CA LEU A 105 9.86 7.76 -1.63
C LEU A 105 8.77 8.61 -0.99
N HIS A 106 9.15 9.64 -0.25
CA HIS A 106 8.21 10.55 0.40
C HIS A 106 8.77 11.98 0.39
N ALA A 107 7.89 12.96 0.23
CA ALA A 107 8.28 14.36 0.03
C ALA A 107 8.74 15.06 1.31
N ASN A 108 8.11 14.76 2.45
CA ASN A 108 8.35 15.45 3.71
C ASN A 108 8.04 14.56 4.93
N LEU A 109 8.39 15.06 6.12
CA LEU A 109 8.27 14.31 7.39
C LEU A 109 6.82 13.94 7.72
N LEU A 110 5.85 14.86 7.48
CA LEU A 110 4.44 14.54 7.71
C LEU A 110 3.95 13.48 6.72
N HIS A 111 4.35 13.56 5.46
CA HIS A 111 3.97 12.61 4.42
C HIS A 111 4.47 11.19 4.74
N ILE A 112 5.74 10.99 5.09
CA ILE A 112 6.23 9.68 5.54
C ILE A 112 5.55 9.26 6.86
N GLY A 113 5.40 10.17 7.81
CA GLY A 113 4.82 9.88 9.13
C GLY A 113 3.39 9.34 9.03
N LEU A 114 2.53 9.99 8.25
CA LEU A 114 1.15 9.55 8.03
C LEU A 114 1.07 8.23 7.25
N ASN A 115 1.91 8.04 6.23
CA ASN A 115 1.94 6.77 5.49
C ASN A 115 2.40 5.61 6.37
N MET A 116 3.47 5.79 7.14
CA MET A 116 3.99 4.74 8.01
C MET A 116 3.06 4.44 9.18
N LEU A 117 2.40 5.45 9.74
CA LEU A 117 1.36 5.26 10.76
C LEU A 117 0.20 4.42 10.20
N ASN A 118 -0.34 4.80 9.04
CA ASN A 118 -1.43 4.06 8.40
C ASN A 118 -1.00 2.64 8.00
N LEU A 119 0.22 2.47 7.48
CA LEU A 119 0.77 1.15 7.13
C LEU A 119 0.99 0.28 8.36
N VAL A 120 1.49 0.81 9.47
CA VAL A 120 1.66 0.02 10.70
C VAL A 120 0.30 -0.39 11.27
N ILE A 121 -0.68 0.51 11.34
CA ILE A 121 -2.02 0.17 11.87
C ILE A 121 -2.72 -0.84 10.97
N LEU A 122 -2.86 -0.53 9.68
CA LEU A 122 -3.62 -1.35 8.74
C LEU A 122 -2.83 -2.58 8.30
N GLY A 123 -1.55 -2.42 7.98
CA GLY A 123 -0.68 -3.48 7.49
C GLY A 123 -0.46 -4.56 8.54
N THR A 124 -0.18 -4.22 9.81
CA THR A 124 -0.01 -5.26 10.84
C THR A 124 -1.27 -6.11 11.00
N PHE A 125 -2.44 -5.48 10.95
CA PHE A 125 -3.73 -6.13 11.03
C PHE A 125 -3.99 -7.01 9.79
N LEU A 126 -3.81 -6.48 8.58
CA LEU A 126 -4.06 -7.22 7.34
C LEU A 126 -3.05 -8.31 7.06
N GLU A 127 -1.79 -8.13 7.45
CA GLU A 127 -0.78 -9.17 7.34
C GLU A 127 -1.09 -10.37 8.21
N ARG A 128 -1.61 -10.14 9.42
CA ARG A 128 -2.13 -11.20 10.29
C ARG A 128 -3.39 -11.85 9.72
N LEU A 129 -4.22 -11.07 9.04
CA LEU A 129 -5.47 -11.55 8.47
C LEU A 129 -5.27 -12.41 7.20
N PHE A 130 -4.48 -11.91 6.25
CA PHE A 130 -4.25 -12.52 4.94
C PHE A 130 -3.04 -13.48 4.93
N GLY A 131 -2.11 -13.32 5.87
CA GLY A 131 -0.80 -13.95 5.89
C GLY A 131 0.25 -13.14 5.10
N HIS A 132 1.53 -13.31 5.46
CA HIS A 132 2.67 -12.54 4.94
C HIS A 132 2.71 -12.42 3.41
N LEU A 133 2.62 -13.56 2.70
CA LEU A 133 2.78 -13.59 1.25
C LEU A 133 1.64 -12.89 0.52
N ARG A 134 0.39 -13.10 0.95
CA ARG A 134 -0.76 -12.45 0.34
C ARG A 134 -0.77 -10.96 0.61
N PHE A 135 -0.43 -10.57 1.84
CA PHE A 135 -0.30 -9.17 2.20
C PHE A 135 0.74 -8.46 1.32
N LEU A 136 1.94 -9.03 1.19
CA LEU A 136 3.00 -8.46 0.37
C LEU A 136 2.58 -8.40 -1.12
N PHE A 137 1.93 -9.46 -1.62
CA PHE A 137 1.42 -9.51 -2.98
C PHE A 137 0.38 -8.41 -3.27
N ILE A 138 -0.59 -8.24 -2.37
CA ILE A 138 -1.62 -7.20 -2.48
C ILE A 138 -0.96 -5.81 -2.39
N TYR A 139 -0.09 -5.58 -1.41
CA TYR A 139 0.60 -4.30 -1.23
C TYR A 139 1.38 -3.88 -2.48
N LEU A 140 2.24 -4.78 -3.01
CA LEU A 140 3.09 -4.46 -4.16
C LEU A 140 2.27 -4.28 -5.45
N LEU A 141 1.31 -5.18 -5.73
CA LEU A 141 0.54 -5.08 -6.98
C LEU A 141 -0.41 -3.89 -6.99
N THR A 142 -1.10 -3.61 -5.89
CA THR A 142 -1.95 -2.41 -5.81
C THR A 142 -1.12 -1.14 -5.88
N GLY A 143 0.09 -1.14 -5.30
CA GLY A 143 1.05 -0.06 -5.46
C GLY A 143 1.48 0.15 -6.92
N ILE A 144 1.88 -0.90 -7.63
CA ILE A 144 2.21 -0.80 -9.07
C ILE A 144 1.02 -0.29 -9.88
N ILE A 145 -0.17 -0.85 -9.67
CA ILE A 145 -1.39 -0.44 -10.38
C ILE A 145 -1.75 1.02 -10.04
N SER A 146 -1.50 1.49 -8.81
CA SER A 146 -1.66 2.89 -8.45
C SER A 146 -0.74 3.80 -9.26
N ILE A 147 0.53 3.44 -9.42
CA ILE A 147 1.48 4.23 -10.22
C ILE A 147 1.14 4.17 -11.71
N VAL A 148 0.62 3.05 -12.21
CA VAL A 148 0.10 2.95 -13.59
C VAL A 148 -1.12 3.85 -13.79
N ALA A 149 -2.06 3.90 -12.84
CA ALA A 149 -3.20 4.80 -12.91
C ALA A 149 -2.76 6.27 -12.94
N SER A 150 -1.80 6.64 -12.09
CA SER A 150 -1.15 7.95 -12.15
C SER A 150 -0.48 8.23 -13.50
N PHE A 151 0.28 7.27 -14.02
CA PHE A 151 0.96 7.40 -15.31
C PHE A 151 -0.02 7.73 -16.44
N VAL A 152 -1.17 7.06 -16.49
CA VAL A 152 -2.17 7.24 -17.56
C VAL A 152 -2.99 8.52 -17.37
N PHE A 153 -3.44 8.80 -16.15
CA PHE A 153 -4.45 9.83 -15.90
C PHE A 153 -3.89 11.13 -15.30
N ALA A 154 -2.64 11.14 -14.86
CA ALA A 154 -1.92 12.29 -14.32
C ALA A 154 -0.48 12.36 -14.87
N PRO A 155 -0.29 12.50 -16.20
CA PRO A 155 1.02 12.40 -16.84
C PRO A 155 2.03 13.43 -16.33
N ASP A 156 1.55 14.65 -16.02
CA ASP A 156 2.39 15.78 -15.58
C ASP A 156 2.70 15.77 -14.08
N VAL A 157 2.16 14.82 -13.32
CA VAL A 157 2.37 14.71 -11.87
C VAL A 157 3.58 13.83 -11.57
N ILE A 158 4.56 14.39 -10.86
CA ILE A 158 5.61 13.63 -10.19
C ILE A 158 5.00 12.97 -8.94
N SER A 159 5.02 11.64 -8.90
CA SER A 159 4.32 10.88 -7.85
C SER A 159 5.30 10.11 -6.98
N VAL A 160 5.08 10.18 -5.65
CA VAL A 160 5.81 9.47 -4.60
C VAL A 160 4.85 9.13 -3.46
N GLY A 161 5.16 8.06 -2.71
CA GLY A 161 4.48 7.70 -1.47
C GLY A 161 3.84 6.32 -1.51
N ALA A 162 3.77 5.69 -0.33
CA ALA A 162 3.12 4.39 -0.15
C ALA A 162 1.58 4.44 -0.23
N SER A 163 0.99 5.63 -0.28
CA SER A 163 -0.44 5.87 -0.07
C SER A 163 -1.32 5.11 -1.06
N GLY A 164 -0.93 5.02 -2.34
CA GLY A 164 -1.66 4.21 -3.34
C GLY A 164 -1.76 2.72 -2.95
N ALA A 165 -0.67 2.13 -2.47
CA ALA A 165 -0.68 0.75 -1.95
C ALA A 165 -1.51 0.62 -0.67
N ILE A 166 -1.48 1.62 0.21
CA ILE A 166 -2.30 1.65 1.44
C ILE A 166 -3.79 1.76 1.10
N PHE A 167 -4.18 2.56 0.11
CA PHE A 167 -5.55 2.55 -0.43
C PHE A 167 -5.93 1.18 -0.99
N GLY A 168 -4.99 0.48 -1.63
CA GLY A 168 -5.17 -0.91 -2.02
C GLY A 168 -5.44 -1.86 -0.86
N LEU A 169 -4.72 -1.69 0.27
CA LEU A 169 -5.00 -2.41 1.50
C LEU A 169 -6.39 -2.09 2.06
N VAL A 170 -6.84 -0.83 2.01
CA VAL A 170 -8.20 -0.42 2.39
C VAL A 170 -9.24 -1.12 1.51
N GLY A 171 -9.03 -1.14 0.19
CA GLY A 171 -9.91 -1.85 -0.76
C GLY A 171 -9.98 -3.35 -0.48
N ALA A 172 -8.83 -3.98 -0.23
CA ALA A 172 -8.75 -5.40 0.07
C ALA A 172 -9.48 -5.75 1.37
N TYR A 173 -9.35 -4.90 2.39
CA TYR A 173 -10.05 -5.10 3.66
C TYR A 173 -11.56 -4.87 3.53
N SER A 174 -11.97 -3.87 2.76
CA SER A 174 -13.38 -3.59 2.49
C SER A 174 -14.06 -4.81 1.86
N LEU A 175 -13.41 -5.45 0.88
CA LEU A 175 -13.94 -6.67 0.26
C LEU A 175 -13.89 -7.88 1.18
N PHE A 176 -12.85 -8.03 2.01
CA PHE A 176 -12.80 -9.05 3.05
C PHE A 176 -14.07 -8.99 3.92
N VAL A 177 -14.48 -7.80 4.33
CA VAL A 177 -15.65 -7.61 5.19
C VAL A 177 -16.93 -7.94 4.44
N VAL A 178 -17.09 -7.47 3.20
CA VAL A 178 -18.29 -7.77 2.41
C VAL A 178 -18.47 -9.28 2.27
N VAL A 179 -17.39 -10.02 2.00
CA VAL A 179 -17.38 -11.48 1.91
C VAL A 179 -17.74 -12.14 3.25
N HIS A 180 -17.21 -11.64 4.37
CA HIS A 180 -17.36 -12.23 5.70
C HIS A 180 -18.45 -11.59 6.58
N ARG A 181 -19.28 -10.70 6.03
CA ARG A 181 -20.24 -9.86 6.79
C ARG A 181 -21.18 -10.61 7.72
N ARG A 182 -21.59 -11.84 7.35
CA ARG A 182 -22.49 -12.69 8.16
C ARG A 182 -21.80 -13.32 9.37
N ALA A 183 -20.47 -13.31 9.34
CA ALA A 183 -19.59 -13.98 10.27
C ALA A 183 -18.93 -12.99 11.25
N LEU A 184 -18.96 -11.69 10.93
CA LEU A 184 -18.44 -10.64 11.79
C LEU A 184 -19.47 -10.29 12.89
N PRO A 185 -19.05 -10.18 14.16
CA PRO A 185 -19.92 -9.70 15.24
C PRO A 185 -20.38 -8.26 14.95
N ARG A 186 -21.53 -7.86 15.51
CA ARG A 186 -22.11 -6.51 15.30
C ARG A 186 -21.13 -5.35 15.52
N GLY A 187 -20.18 -5.47 16.46
CA GLY A 187 -19.14 -4.47 16.71
C GLY A 187 -17.94 -4.49 15.75
N GLY A 188 -17.68 -5.60 15.06
CA GLY A 188 -16.55 -5.73 14.13
C GLY A 188 -16.72 -4.91 12.85
N LEU A 189 -17.96 -4.77 12.36
CA LEU A 189 -18.28 -3.89 11.24
C LEU A 189 -18.07 -2.40 11.59
N LEU A 190 -18.44 -1.99 12.81
CA LEU A 190 -18.24 -0.61 13.26
C LEU A 190 -16.76 -0.28 13.43
N ALA A 191 -15.97 -1.18 14.02
CA ALA A 191 -14.51 -1.01 14.14
C ALA A 191 -13.81 -0.93 12.77
N LEU A 192 -14.27 -1.71 11.79
CA LEU A 192 -13.83 -1.58 10.40
C LEU A 192 -14.20 -0.22 9.82
N LEU A 193 -15.47 0.16 9.89
CA LEU A 193 -15.93 1.41 9.27
C LEU A 193 -15.17 2.59 9.87
N TRP A 194 -14.87 2.52 11.16
CA TRP A 194 -14.03 3.48 11.83
C TRP A 194 -12.58 3.48 11.33
N LEU A 195 -11.97 2.30 11.12
CA LEU A 195 -10.64 2.18 10.55
C LEU A 195 -10.57 2.73 9.12
N VAL A 196 -11.54 2.37 8.28
CA VAL A 196 -11.65 2.86 6.89
C VAL A 196 -11.90 4.36 6.88
N PHE A 197 -12.73 4.88 7.80
CA PHE A 197 -12.99 6.30 7.93
C PHE A 197 -11.75 7.07 8.37
N ILE A 198 -11.02 6.61 9.40
CA ILE A 198 -9.78 7.25 9.87
C ILE A 198 -8.70 7.23 8.79
N VAL A 199 -8.45 6.07 8.18
CA VAL A 199 -7.45 5.94 7.10
C VAL A 199 -7.88 6.78 5.90
N GLY A 200 -9.17 6.76 5.56
CA GLY A 200 -9.77 7.57 4.50
C GLY A 200 -9.69 9.07 4.77
N LEU A 201 -9.81 9.52 6.02
CA LEU A 201 -9.59 10.93 6.41
C LEU A 201 -8.11 11.31 6.34
N ASN A 202 -7.23 10.50 6.94
CA ASN A 202 -5.79 10.74 6.98
C ASN A 202 -5.18 10.79 5.58
N LEU A 203 -5.67 9.96 4.66
CA LEU A 203 -5.22 9.93 3.28
C LEU A 203 -6.03 10.87 2.38
N GLY A 204 -7.32 11.06 2.69
CA GLY A 204 -8.24 11.89 1.91
C GLY A 204 -8.15 13.39 2.18
N ALA A 205 -7.45 13.80 3.24
CA ALA A 205 -6.92 15.16 3.33
C ALA A 205 -6.11 15.55 2.07
N GLY A 206 -5.54 14.55 1.39
CA GLY A 206 -4.89 14.73 0.10
C GLY A 206 -5.81 15.15 -1.04
N PHE A 207 -7.12 14.86 -1.01
CA PHE A 207 -8.06 15.36 -2.04
C PHE A 207 -8.27 16.89 -1.96
N VAL A 208 -7.86 17.52 -0.85
CA VAL A 208 -7.98 18.96 -0.60
C VAL A 208 -6.61 19.67 -0.69
N ILE A 209 -5.51 18.93 -0.52
CA ILE A 209 -4.14 19.45 -0.63
C ILE A 209 -3.72 19.42 -2.11
N ALA A 210 -3.24 20.56 -2.62
CA ALA A 210 -2.71 20.64 -3.98
C ALA A 210 -1.55 19.65 -4.19
N ASN A 211 -1.40 19.13 -5.42
CA ASN A 211 -0.36 18.18 -5.84
C ASN A 211 -0.46 16.74 -5.28
N VAL A 212 -1.62 16.32 -4.80
CA VAL A 212 -1.85 14.91 -4.46
C VAL A 212 -2.40 14.12 -5.64
N ASP A 213 -1.82 12.93 -5.82
CA ASP A 213 -2.12 12.02 -6.92
C ASP A 213 -3.39 11.18 -6.65
N ASN A 214 -4.54 11.79 -6.90
CA ASN A 214 -5.84 11.16 -6.67
C ASN A 214 -6.11 9.95 -7.58
N TYR A 215 -5.51 9.92 -8.78
CA TYR A 215 -5.62 8.78 -9.69
C TYR A 215 -4.84 7.57 -9.17
N ALA A 216 -3.66 7.78 -8.56
CA ALA A 216 -2.97 6.72 -7.85
C ALA A 216 -3.85 6.15 -6.73
N HIS A 217 -4.45 7.00 -5.89
CA HIS A 217 -5.30 6.53 -4.79
C HIS A 217 -6.50 5.72 -5.29
N LEU A 218 -7.18 6.20 -6.33
CA LEU A 218 -8.31 5.48 -6.93
C LEU A 218 -7.88 4.13 -7.54
N GLY A 219 -6.79 4.11 -8.29
CA GLY A 219 -6.23 2.89 -8.88
C GLY A 219 -5.82 1.87 -7.81
N GLY A 220 -5.19 2.34 -6.73
CA GLY A 220 -4.88 1.55 -5.55
C GLY A 220 -6.14 0.94 -4.93
N LEU A 221 -7.13 1.76 -4.59
CA LEU A 221 -8.38 1.31 -3.96
C LEU A 221 -9.12 0.26 -4.80
N LEU A 222 -9.31 0.52 -6.10
CA LEU A 222 -10.04 -0.38 -7.00
C LEU A 222 -9.30 -1.71 -7.21
N SER A 223 -7.99 -1.66 -7.43
CA SER A 223 -7.19 -2.89 -7.53
C SER A 223 -7.20 -3.66 -6.22
N GLY A 224 -7.13 -2.97 -5.08
CA GLY A 224 -7.28 -3.53 -3.74
C GLY A 224 -8.58 -4.30 -3.57
N CYS A 225 -9.71 -3.74 -3.99
CA CYS A 225 -11.00 -4.42 -3.97
C CYS A 225 -10.94 -5.73 -4.77
N ILE A 226 -10.43 -5.70 -5.99
CA ILE A 226 -10.34 -6.88 -6.87
C ILE A 226 -9.42 -7.96 -6.25
N LEU A 227 -8.22 -7.58 -5.80
CA LEU A 227 -7.28 -8.52 -5.21
C LEU A 227 -7.78 -9.05 -3.86
N GLY A 228 -8.43 -8.20 -3.07
CA GLY A 228 -9.10 -8.60 -1.83
C GLY A 228 -10.15 -9.67 -2.10
N TRP A 229 -10.98 -9.51 -3.13
CA TRP A 229 -11.95 -10.52 -3.53
C TRP A 229 -11.29 -11.85 -3.93
N TRP A 230 -10.23 -11.81 -4.73
CA TRP A 230 -9.55 -13.02 -5.21
C TRP A 230 -8.77 -13.78 -4.13
N PHE A 231 -8.12 -13.05 -3.22
CA PHE A 231 -7.16 -13.60 -2.27
C PHE A 231 -7.60 -13.54 -0.81
N THR A 232 -8.84 -13.10 -0.52
CA THR A 232 -9.43 -13.20 0.82
C THR A 232 -9.35 -14.66 1.32
N PRO A 233 -8.88 -14.91 2.55
CA PRO A 233 -8.85 -16.26 3.10
C PRO A 233 -10.28 -16.77 3.29
N LEU A 234 -10.55 -18.01 2.89
CA LEU A 234 -11.84 -18.68 3.12
C LEU A 234 -11.61 -19.97 3.89
N TYR A 235 -11.94 -19.92 5.18
CA TYR A 235 -11.79 -21.06 6.08
C TYR A 235 -13.00 -22.00 5.97
N ARG A 236 -12.73 -23.29 5.78
CA ARG A 236 -13.73 -24.36 5.87
C ARG A 236 -13.32 -25.39 6.91
N PRO A 237 -14.28 -25.93 7.69
CA PRO A 237 -13.99 -27.06 8.56
C PRO A 237 -13.74 -28.33 7.75
N THR A 238 -12.77 -29.12 8.20
CA THR A 238 -12.54 -30.49 7.75
C THR A 238 -13.45 -31.45 8.52
N LYS A 239 -13.46 -32.73 8.11
CA LYS A 239 -14.18 -33.80 8.82
C LYS A 239 -13.72 -33.96 10.27
N GLU A 240 -12.48 -33.57 10.57
CA GLU A 240 -11.84 -33.63 11.89
C GLU A 240 -11.96 -32.31 12.67
N GLN A 241 -12.86 -31.41 12.26
CA GLN A 241 -13.08 -30.08 12.87
C GLN A 241 -11.85 -29.14 12.83
N ALA A 242 -10.78 -29.49 12.09
CA ALA A 242 -9.70 -28.56 11.77
C ALA A 242 -10.16 -27.56 10.71
N LEU A 243 -9.53 -26.39 10.63
CA LEU A 243 -9.85 -25.39 9.62
C LEU A 243 -8.78 -25.34 8.55
N ILE A 244 -9.21 -25.38 7.31
CA ILE A 244 -8.34 -25.20 6.16
C ILE A 244 -8.71 -23.93 5.42
N ASP A 245 -7.70 -23.13 5.08
CA ASP A 245 -7.86 -22.02 4.16
C ASP A 245 -7.92 -22.55 2.73
N THR A 246 -9.13 -22.62 2.18
CA THR A 246 -9.39 -23.09 0.82
C THR A 246 -8.85 -22.14 -0.25
N HIS A 247 -8.51 -20.91 0.11
CA HIS A 247 -7.96 -19.91 -0.80
C HIS A 247 -6.44 -19.82 -0.70
N ARG A 248 -5.76 -20.69 0.07
CA ARG A 248 -4.32 -20.62 0.31
C ARG A 248 -3.54 -20.42 -1.00
N LEU A 249 -2.54 -19.53 -0.98
CA LEU A 249 -1.80 -19.16 -2.20
C LEU A 249 -1.18 -20.37 -2.91
N ALA A 250 -0.77 -21.40 -2.17
CA ALA A 250 -0.28 -22.67 -2.72
C ALA A 250 -1.29 -23.39 -3.64
N HIS A 251 -2.61 -23.24 -3.39
CA HIS A 251 -3.65 -23.79 -4.25
C HIS A 251 -4.11 -22.81 -5.34
N ARG A 252 -3.96 -21.50 -5.09
CA ARG A 252 -4.37 -20.42 -6.00
C ARG A 252 -3.21 -19.79 -6.77
N TRP A 253 -2.08 -20.48 -6.89
CA TRP A 253 -0.93 -20.00 -7.65
C TRP A 253 -1.28 -19.67 -9.12
N PRO A 254 -2.20 -20.37 -9.84
CA PRO A 254 -2.55 -19.99 -11.20
C PRO A 254 -3.27 -18.65 -11.25
N LEU A 255 -4.10 -18.35 -10.24
CA LEU A 255 -4.77 -17.07 -10.12
C LEU A 255 -3.75 -15.96 -9.80
N ALA A 256 -2.78 -16.22 -8.91
CA ALA A 256 -1.69 -15.29 -8.64
C ALA A 256 -0.87 -14.98 -9.89
N LEU A 257 -0.53 -16.01 -10.69
CA LEU A 257 0.15 -15.84 -11.97
C LEU A 257 -0.69 -15.02 -12.94
N LEU A 258 -1.99 -15.33 -13.09
CA LEU A 258 -2.90 -14.55 -13.93
C LEU A 258 -2.96 -13.09 -13.51
N THR A 259 -2.99 -12.81 -12.20
CA THR A 259 -2.96 -11.44 -11.69
C THR A 259 -1.65 -10.74 -12.06
N ILE A 260 -0.49 -11.40 -11.92
CA ILE A 260 0.81 -10.82 -12.33
C ILE A 260 0.80 -10.50 -13.83
N LEU A 261 0.41 -11.48 -14.66
CA LEU A 261 0.34 -11.31 -16.11
C LEU A 261 -0.65 -10.19 -16.51
N GLY A 262 -1.79 -10.10 -15.83
CA GLY A 262 -2.76 -9.04 -16.02
C GLY A 262 -2.20 -7.66 -15.65
N THR A 263 -1.44 -7.54 -14.55
CA THR A 263 -0.76 -6.29 -14.18
C THR A 263 0.31 -5.93 -15.20
N LEU A 264 1.09 -6.91 -15.70
CA LEU A 264 2.09 -6.66 -16.75
C LEU A 264 1.43 -6.21 -18.05
N LEU A 265 0.32 -6.83 -18.45
CA LEU A 265 -0.46 -6.40 -19.61
C LEU A 265 -0.99 -4.97 -19.42
N LEU A 266 -1.50 -4.63 -18.23
CA LEU A 266 -1.95 -3.28 -17.91
C LEU A 266 -0.81 -2.27 -18.04
N VAL A 267 0.39 -2.61 -17.56
CA VAL A 267 1.60 -1.77 -17.73
C VAL A 267 1.92 -1.59 -19.21
N ILE A 268 1.92 -2.66 -20.01
CA ILE A 268 2.22 -2.59 -21.45
C ILE A 268 1.20 -1.70 -22.18
N LEU A 269 -0.09 -1.87 -21.88
CA LEU A 269 -1.15 -1.04 -22.46
C LEU A 269 -1.01 0.43 -22.04
N ALA A 270 -0.67 0.69 -20.77
CA ALA A 270 -0.42 2.05 -20.31
C ALA A 270 0.74 2.71 -21.05
N LEU A 271 1.86 1.98 -21.26
CA LEU A 271 3.01 2.47 -22.01
C LEU A 271 2.66 2.77 -23.48
N GLN A 272 1.72 2.02 -24.08
CA GLN A 272 1.24 2.29 -25.45
C GLN A 272 0.35 3.54 -25.51
N LEU A 273 -0.44 3.82 -24.47
CA LEU A 273 -1.28 5.02 -24.38
C LEU A 273 -0.47 6.30 -24.10
N GLY A 274 0.72 6.16 -23.51
CA GLY A 274 1.60 7.28 -23.18
C GLY A 274 2.54 7.73 -24.31
N ASN A 275 2.56 7.01 -25.45
CA ASN A 275 3.37 7.33 -26.64
C ASN A 275 2.60 8.20 -27.64
#